data_AF-A0A081BG54-F1
#
_entry.id   AF-A0A081BG54-F1
#
_cell.length_a   1.000
_cell.length_b   1.000
_cell.length_c   1.000
_cell.angle_alpha   90.00
_cell.angle_beta   90.00
_cell.angle_gamma   90.00
#
_symmetry.space_group_name_H-M   'P 1'
#
loop_
_entity.id
_entity.type
_entity.pdbx_description
1 polymer ?
#
loop_
_entity_poly.entity_id
_entity_poly.type
_entity_poly.pdbx_seq_one_letter_code
_entity_poly.pdbx_strand_id
1 'polypeptide(L)'
;MAELKLGDYVKAQKFNSLEHDFEGTIEKVYENTVLVHIDKYDPEDRVTVTDFNERAVVSKKVTKLLKASPEVPVEDAKMDA
;
A
#
# COMPACT_ATOMS: atom_id res chain seq x y z
N MET A 1 5.44 16.60 4.58
CA MET A 1 5.13 15.52 3.61
C MET A 1 4.33 14.49 4.37
N ALA A 2 3.25 13.94 3.80
CA ALA A 2 2.48 12.91 4.50
C ALA A 2 3.36 11.68 4.70
N GLU A 3 3.59 11.29 5.96
CA GLU A 3 4.32 10.08 6.30
C GLU A 3 3.42 8.88 6.05
N LEU A 4 3.73 8.12 5.01
CA LEU A 4 3.03 6.88 4.69
C LEU A 4 3.35 5.83 5.77
N LYS A 5 2.30 5.30 6.41
CA LYS A 5 2.40 4.28 7.46
C LYS A 5 1.80 2.95 7.03
N LEU A 6 2.19 1.89 7.74
CA LEU A 6 1.63 0.55 7.53
C LEU A 6 0.11 0.57 7.75
N GLY A 7 -0.64 -0.06 6.85
CA GLY A 7 -2.10 -0.09 6.86
C GLY A 7 -2.77 1.07 6.13
N ASP A 8 -2.01 2.07 5.67
CA ASP A 8 -2.58 3.15 4.86
C ASP A 8 -3.05 2.61 3.50
N TYR A 9 -4.22 3.07 3.06
CA TYR A 9 -4.71 2.85 1.70
C TYR A 9 -4.20 3.96 0.79
N VAL A 10 -3.47 3.57 -0.23
CA VAL A 10 -2.75 4.47 -1.12
C VAL A 10 -3.06 4.18 -2.58
N LYS A 11 -2.95 5.23 -3.40
CA LYS A 11 -2.88 5.13 -4.85
C LYS A 11 -1.45 5.26 -5.29
N ALA A 12 -0.94 4.26 -5.99
CA ALA A 12 0.39 4.26 -6.55
C ALA A 12 0.32 4.45 -8.07
N GLN A 13 1.27 5.21 -8.60
CA GLN A 13 1.44 5.32 -10.04
C GLN A 13 1.99 4.00 -10.60
N LYS A 14 1.66 3.71 -11.86
CA LYS A 14 2.21 2.59 -12.62
C LYS A 14 3.72 2.42 -12.40
N PHE A 15 4.13 1.18 -12.16
CA PHE A 15 5.51 0.85 -11.82
C PHE A 15 5.96 -0.42 -12.54
N ASN A 16 7.21 -0.39 -13.00
CA ASN A 16 7.85 -1.48 -13.72
C ASN A 16 7.05 -1.89 -14.98
N SER A 17 6.45 -3.08 -14.98
CA SER A 17 5.66 -3.62 -16.09
C SER A 17 4.16 -3.30 -16.02
N LEU A 18 3.71 -2.57 -14.99
CA LEU A 18 2.32 -2.11 -14.91
C LEU A 18 2.11 -0.94 -15.88
N GLU A 19 1.02 -0.99 -16.63
CA GLU A 19 0.66 0.06 -17.59
C GLU A 19 -0.29 1.10 -16.99
N HIS A 20 -1.04 0.70 -15.95
CA HIS A 20 -2.00 1.56 -15.24
C HIS A 20 -1.63 1.80 -13.77
N ASP A 21 -2.22 2.87 -13.23
CA ASP A 21 -2.17 3.17 -11.81
C ASP A 21 -3.02 2.17 -11.02
N PHE A 22 -2.63 1.90 -9.78
CA PHE A 22 -3.30 0.93 -8.93
C PHE A 22 -3.51 1.48 -7.52
N GLU A 23 -4.45 0.89 -6.79
CA GLU A 23 -4.80 1.25 -5.43
C GLU A 23 -4.61 0.05 -4.52
N GLY A 24 -4.14 0.29 -3.31
CA GLY A 24 -3.76 -0.79 -2.43
C GLY A 24 -3.38 -0.36 -1.02
N THR A 25 -3.15 -1.35 -0.18
CA THR A 25 -2.83 -1.14 1.24
C THR A 25 -1.34 -1.33 1.49
N ILE A 26 -0.72 -0.43 2.26
CA ILE A 26 0.69 -0.56 2.63
C ILE A 26 0.88 -1.72 3.61
N GLU A 27 1.60 -2.77 3.21
CA GLU A 27 2.01 -3.85 4.11
C GLU A 27 3.37 -3.57 4.76
N LYS A 28 4.29 -2.87 4.08
CA LYS A 28 5.62 -2.54 4.63
C LYS A 28 6.08 -1.16 4.17
N VAL A 29 6.74 -0.44 5.08
CA VAL A 29 7.36 0.86 4.80
C VAL A 29 8.88 0.69 4.87
N TYR A 30 9.57 1.00 3.77
CA TYR A 30 11.02 1.07 3.72
C TYR A 30 11.48 2.52 3.81
N GLU A 31 12.78 2.78 3.69
CA GLU A 31 13.32 4.15 3.79
C GLU A 31 12.73 5.07 2.70
N ASN A 32 12.81 4.64 1.43
CA ASN A 32 12.42 5.43 0.26
C ASN A 32 11.22 4.86 -0.53
N THR A 33 10.82 3.64 -0.21
CA THR A 33 9.78 2.88 -0.90
C THR A 33 8.77 2.30 0.09
N VAL A 34 7.64 1.85 -0.42
CA VAL A 34 6.60 1.14 0.34
C VAL A 34 6.19 -0.10 -0.45
N LEU A 35 5.96 -1.20 0.26
CA LEU A 35 5.33 -2.39 -0.29
C LEU A 35 3.82 -2.25 -0.12
N VAL A 36 3.13 -2.25 -1.24
CA VAL A 36 1.69 -2.08 -1.33
C VAL A 36 1.10 -3.40 -1.81
N HIS A 37 0.16 -3.94 -1.06
CA HIS A 37 -0.72 -5.00 -1.51
C HIS A 37 -1.76 -4.41 -2.46
N ILE A 38 -1.87 -4.94 -3.66
CA ILE A 38 -2.68 -4.37 -4.74
C ILE A 38 -4.13 -4.83 -4.56
N ASP A 39 -4.99 -3.96 -4.04
CA ASP A 39 -6.41 -4.24 -3.82
C ASP A 39 -7.26 -3.95 -5.08
N LYS A 40 -6.88 -2.93 -5.86
CA LYS A 40 -7.55 -2.57 -7.11
C LYS A 40 -6.54 -2.24 -8.20
N TYR A 41 -6.75 -2.84 -9.35
CA TYR A 41 -5.90 -2.69 -10.54
C TYR A 41 -6.76 -2.79 -11.80
N ASP A 42 -6.19 -2.38 -12.93
CA ASP A 42 -6.85 -2.51 -14.23
C ASP A 42 -6.82 -3.98 -14.71
N PRO A 43 -7.90 -4.56 -15.25
CA PRO A 43 -7.91 -5.94 -15.72
C PRO A 43 -6.83 -6.27 -16.76
N GLU A 44 -6.34 -5.28 -17.53
CA GLU A 44 -5.23 -5.48 -18.46
C GLU A 44 -3.91 -5.80 -17.74
N ASP A 45 -3.72 -5.26 -16.54
CA ASP A 45 -2.53 -5.47 -15.69
C ASP A 45 -2.62 -6.76 -14.85
N ARG A 46 -3.72 -7.52 -14.94
CA ARG A 46 -3.96 -8.72 -14.11
C ARG A 46 -2.81 -9.73 -14.14
N VAL A 47 -2.24 -9.97 -15.32
CA VAL A 47 -1.14 -10.93 -15.48
C VAL A 47 0.09 -10.45 -14.71
N THR A 48 0.45 -9.18 -14.88
CA THR A 48 1.57 -8.53 -14.19
C THR A 48 1.37 -8.50 -12.67
N VAL A 49 0.17 -8.15 -12.20
CA VAL A 49 -0.19 -8.16 -10.76
C VAL A 49 -0.05 -9.55 -10.17
N THR A 50 -0.47 -10.58 -10.90
CA THR A 50 -0.37 -11.98 -10.47
C THR A 50 1.09 -12.44 -10.40
N ASP A 51 1.92 -12.07 -11.38
CA ASP A 51 3.36 -12.37 -11.39
C ASP A 51 4.08 -11.76 -10.17
N PHE A 52 3.68 -10.55 -9.79
CA PHE A 52 4.16 -9.89 -8.57
C PHE A 52 3.55 -10.40 -7.26
N ASN A 53 2.78 -11.49 -7.28
CA ASN A 53 2.09 -12.01 -6.10
C ASN A 53 1.25 -10.94 -5.40
N GLU A 54 0.56 -10.10 -6.20
CA GLU A 54 -0.33 -9.04 -5.75
C GLU A 54 0.38 -7.96 -4.90
N ARG A 55 1.70 -7.84 -5.03
CA ARG A 55 2.53 -6.93 -4.23
C ARG A 55 3.43 -6.07 -5.11
N ALA A 56 3.30 -4.76 -4.99
CA ALA A 56 4.17 -3.82 -5.68
C ALA A 56 5.00 -2.99 -4.70
N VAL A 57 6.29 -2.82 -5.03
CA VAL A 57 7.18 -1.92 -4.31
C VAL A 57 7.27 -0.62 -5.09
N VAL A 58 6.75 0.47 -4.51
CA VAL A 58 6.69 1.78 -5.16
C VAL A 58 7.37 2.85 -4.33
N SER A 59 7.86 3.91 -4.97
CA SER A 59 8.50 5.02 -4.26
C SER A 59 7.47 5.88 -3.55
N LYS A 60 7.77 6.25 -2.30
CA LYS A 60 6.94 7.16 -1.49
C LYS A 60 6.64 8.49 -2.19
N LYS A 61 7.51 8.92 -3.13
CA LYS A 61 7.36 10.17 -3.88
C LYS A 61 6.20 10.14 -4.89
N VAL A 62 5.87 8.96 -5.42
CA VAL A 62 4.82 8.77 -6.43
C VAL A 62 3.55 8.13 -5.86
N THR A 63 3.55 7.84 -4.56
CA THR A 63 2.43 7.26 -3.84
C THR A 63 1.59 8.38 -3.20
N LYS A 64 0.27 8.35 -3.43
CA LYS A 64 -0.69 9.28 -2.81
C LYS A 64 -1.53 8.56 -1.77
N LEU A 65 -1.60 9.12 -0.57
CA LEU A 65 -2.50 8.64 0.48
C LEU A 65 -3.96 8.90 0.07
N LEU A 66 -4.77 7.85 -0.01
CA LEU A 66 -6.21 7.95 -0.26
C LEU A 66 -6.99 7.89 1.05
N LYS A 67 -6.65 6.93 1.91
CA LYS A 67 -7.27 6.77 3.22
C LYS A 67 -6.19 6.38 4.23
N ALA A 68 -6.06 7.18 5.28
CA ALA A 68 -5.21 6.83 6.40
C ALA A 68 -5.74 5.55 7.06
N SER A 69 -4.82 4.67 7.47
CA SER A 69 -5.17 3.57 8.35
C SER A 69 -5.91 4.15 9.55
N PRO A 70 -7.08 3.61 9.94
CA PRO A 70 -7.69 4.01 11.19
C PRO A 70 -6.64 3.77 12.27
N GLU A 71 -6.20 4.84 12.94
CA GLU A 71 -5.51 4.69 14.21
C GLU A 71 -6.51 3.99 15.11
N VAL A 72 -6.41 2.66 15.17
CA VAL A 72 -7.00 1.90 16.25
C VAL A 72 -6.36 2.54 17.48
N PRO A 73 -7.12 3.21 18.36
CA PRO A 73 -6.60 3.51 19.67
C PRO A 73 -6.17 2.15 20.21
N VAL A 74 -4.87 1.98 20.42
CA VAL A 74 -4.36 0.81 21.13
C VAL A 74 -4.92 0.99 22.53
N GLU A 75 -6.11 0.46 22.79
CA GLU A 75 -6.63 0.33 24.14
C GLU A 75 -5.70 -0.66 24.82
N ASP A 76 -4.75 -0.08 25.56
CA ASP A 76 -4.09 -0.66 26.71
C ASP A 76 -5.17 -1.20 27.67
N ALA A 77 -5.72 -2.37 27.38
CA ALA A 77 -6.47 -3.18 28.33
C ALA A 77 -5.57 -4.34 28.75
N LYS A 78 -4.49 -3.97 29.46
CA LYS A 78 -3.86 -4.86 30.43
C LYS A 78 -4.92 -5.18 31.47
N MET A 79 -5.54 -6.35 31.37
CA MET A 79 -6.31 -6.91 32.47
C MET A 79 -5.78 -8.31 32.76
N ASP A 80 -4.70 -8.30 33.54
CA ASP A 80 -4.43 -9.32 34.54
C ASP A 80 -5.75 -9.71 35.23
N ALA A 81 -6.11 -10.99 35.19
CA ALA A 81 -6.98 -11.63 36.17
C ALA A 81 -6.73 -13.14 36.17
#